data_AF-A0A0W8IEU8-F1
#
_entry.id   AF-A0A0W8IEU8-F1
#
_cell.length_a   1.000
_cell.length_b   1.000
_cell.length_c   1.000
_cell.angle_alpha   90.00
_cell.angle_beta   90.00
_cell.angle_gamma   90.00
#
_symmetry.space_group_name_H-M   'P 1'
#
loop_
_entity.id
_entity.type
_entity.pdbx_description
1 polymer ?
#
loop_
_entity_poly.entity_id
_entity_poly.type
_entity_poly.pdbx_seq_one_letter_code
_entity_poly.pdbx_strand_id
1 'polypeptide(L)'
;MPPSDPTDEPTRLPVRRRPRLSRFLVAGALVGFVVGAVISLLGPDAPGSSAGQEVILLGATGAVFAGLAAAIVYLALDRRAGRD
;
A
#
# COMPACT_ATOMS: atom_id res chain seq x y z
N MET A 1 49.72 21.34 15.44
CA MET A 1 48.83 20.49 14.64
C MET A 1 48.29 19.43 15.59
N PRO A 2 46.99 19.46 15.96
CA PRO A 2 46.43 18.43 16.83
C PRO A 2 46.53 17.06 16.14
N PRO A 3 46.76 15.97 16.89
CA PRO A 3 46.79 14.63 16.34
C PRO A 3 45.44 14.33 15.68
N SER A 4 45.47 14.07 14.38
CA SER A 4 44.31 13.55 13.64
C SER A 4 44.10 12.09 14.06
N ASP A 5 43.04 11.83 14.83
CA ASP A 5 42.66 10.47 15.24
C ASP A 5 42.49 9.58 13.98
N PRO A 6 43.22 8.46 13.86
CA PRO A 6 43.15 7.57 12.69
C PRO A 6 41.88 6.69 12.66
N THR A 7 40.87 7.00 13.47
CA THR A 7 39.67 6.16 13.69
C THR A 7 38.37 6.81 13.20
N ASP A 8 38.43 7.88 12.43
CA ASP A 8 37.27 8.45 11.75
C ASP A 8 36.96 7.66 10.46
N GLU A 9 36.87 6.33 10.59
CA GLU A 9 36.43 5.48 9.49
C GLU A 9 34.91 5.72 9.32
N PRO A 10 34.44 6.19 8.15
CA PRO A 10 33.03 6.48 7.96
C PRO A 10 32.22 5.21 8.22
N THR A 11 31.47 5.20 9.34
CA THR A 11 30.61 4.08 9.70
C THR A 11 29.57 3.90 8.59
N ARG A 12 29.78 2.89 7.73
CA ARG A 12 28.83 2.57 6.65
C ARG A 12 27.58 1.95 7.26
N LEU A 13 26.60 2.80 7.55
CA LEU A 13 25.27 2.35 7.95
C LEU A 13 24.62 1.63 6.76
N PRO A 14 24.19 0.36 6.90
CA PRO A 14 23.47 -0.34 5.84
C PRO A 14 22.17 0.42 5.57
N VAL A 15 22.07 1.03 4.39
CA VAL A 15 20.86 1.72 3.95
C VAL A 15 19.79 0.66 3.67
N ARG A 16 19.02 0.34 4.71
CA ARG A 16 17.88 -0.57 4.60
C ARG A 16 16.77 0.16 3.85
N ARG A 17 16.71 -0.02 2.52
CA ARG A 17 15.61 0.50 1.68
C ARG A 17 14.32 -0.24 2.06
N ARG A 18 13.63 0.23 3.10
CA ARG A 18 12.30 -0.29 3.41
C ARG A 18 11.37 0.03 2.23
N PRO A 19 10.60 -0.95 1.73
CA PRO A 19 9.54 -0.65 0.80
C PRO A 19 8.61 0.39 1.44
N ARG A 20 8.04 1.30 0.65
CA ARG A 20 7.17 2.35 1.21
C ARG A 20 5.76 1.78 1.35
N LEU A 21 5.33 1.49 2.59
CA LEU A 21 3.97 1.02 2.90
C LEU A 21 2.89 1.88 2.24
N SER A 22 3.07 3.20 2.23
CA SER A 22 2.12 4.14 1.60
C SER A 22 1.88 3.83 0.13
N ARG A 23 2.91 3.40 -0.62
CA ARG A 23 2.74 3.02 -2.04
C ARG A 23 1.94 1.73 -2.19
N PHE A 24 2.14 0.76 -1.31
CA PHE A 24 1.35 -0.48 -1.30
C PHE A 24 -0.12 -0.21 -0.98
N LEU A 25 -0.38 0.62 0.03
CA LEU A 25 -1.73 1.02 0.40
C LEU A 25 -2.45 1.75 -0.72
N VAL A 26 -1.79 2.75 -1.33
CA VAL A 26 -2.37 3.51 -2.46
C VAL A 26 -2.63 2.60 -3.65
N ALA A 27 -1.67 1.74 -4.02
CA ALA A 27 -1.87 0.81 -5.13
C ALA A 27 -3.02 -0.17 -4.86
N GLY A 28 -3.05 -0.79 -3.68
CA GLY A 28 -4.14 -1.68 -3.27
C GLY A 28 -5.49 -0.98 -3.26
N ALA A 29 -5.57 0.21 -2.68
CA ALA A 29 -6.79 0.99 -2.62
C ALA A 29 -7.29 1.38 -4.01
N LEU A 30 -6.41 1.82 -4.92
CA LEU A 30 -6.79 2.15 -6.29
C LEU A 30 -7.30 0.93 -7.06
N VAL A 31 -6.60 -0.20 -6.94
CA VAL A 31 -7.03 -1.45 -7.58
C VAL A 31 -8.39 -1.90 -7.05
N GLY A 32 -8.57 -1.88 -5.73
CA GLY A 32 -9.84 -2.23 -5.09
C GLY A 32 -10.98 -1.28 -5.48
N PHE A 33 -10.69 0.01 -5.58
CA PHE A 33 -11.67 1.01 -6.02
C PHE A 33 -12.13 0.74 -7.45
N VAL A 34 -11.19 0.52 -8.38
CA VAL A 34 -11.50 0.23 -9.78
C VAL A 34 -12.33 -1.05 -9.88
N VAL A 35 -11.94 -2.11 -9.16
CA VAL A 35 -12.71 -3.37 -9.14
C VAL A 35 -14.11 -3.15 -8.58
N GLY A 36 -14.26 -2.45 -7.45
CA GLY A 36 -15.56 -2.14 -6.87
C GLY A 36 -16.45 -1.30 -7.79
N ALA A 37 -15.87 -0.30 -8.46
CA ALA A 37 -16.58 0.52 -9.45
C ALA A 37 -17.04 -0.32 -10.65
N VAL A 38 -16.19 -1.20 -11.18
CA VAL A 38 -16.54 -2.10 -12.28
C VAL A 38 -17.65 -3.08 -11.87
N ILE A 39 -17.61 -3.63 -10.66
CA ILE A 39 -18.68 -4.50 -10.15
C ILE A 39 -20.00 -3.72 -10.04
N SER A 40 -19.96 -2.47 -9.58
CA SER A 40 -21.16 -1.63 -9.49
C SER A 40 -21.75 -1.36 -10.88
N LEU A 41 -20.93 -1.11 -11.89
CA LEU A 41 -21.40 -0.83 -13.25
C LEU A 41 -21.91 -2.06 -14.01
N LEU A 42 -21.44 -3.26 -13.66
CA LEU A 42 -21.87 -4.52 -14.25
C LEU A 42 -22.98 -5.21 -13.46
N GLY A 43 -23.20 -4.77 -12.22
CA GLY A 43 -24.18 -5.32 -11.30
C GLY A 43 -25.61 -4.84 -11.61
N PRO A 44 -26.62 -5.52 -11.07
CA PRO A 44 -27.99 -5.01 -11.11
C PRO A 44 -28.10 -3.72 -10.31
N ASP A 45 -28.84 -2.74 -10.84
CA ASP A 45 -29.12 -1.49 -10.13
C ASP A 45 -29.84 -1.78 -8.80
N ALA A 46 -29.40 -1.11 -7.74
CA ALA A 46 -30.04 -1.18 -6.43
C ALA A 46 -31.27 -0.26 -6.41
N PRO A 47 -32.46 -0.76 -6.03
CA PRO A 47 -33.67 0.05 -5.96
C PRO A 47 -33.47 1.25 -5.02
N GLY A 48 -33.66 2.45 -5.55
CA GLY A 48 -33.56 3.70 -4.78
C GLY A 48 -32.14 4.24 -4.58
N SER A 49 -31.14 3.67 -5.25
CA SER A 49 -29.78 4.20 -5.27
C SER A 49 -29.47 4.85 -6.63
N SER A 50 -28.70 5.95 -6.60
CA SER A 50 -28.13 6.50 -7.84
C SER A 50 -26.88 5.73 -8.25
N ALA A 51 -26.60 5.66 -9.55
CA ALA A 51 -25.40 5.00 -10.08
C ALA A 51 -24.10 5.52 -9.43
N GLY A 52 -24.03 6.82 -9.14
CA GLY A 52 -22.89 7.42 -8.44
C GLY A 52 -22.73 6.91 -7.00
N GLN A 53 -23.83 6.71 -6.27
CA GLN A 53 -23.79 6.17 -4.91
C GLN A 53 -23.31 4.72 -4.88
N GLU A 54 -23.75 3.90 -5.83
CA GLU A 54 -23.31 2.50 -5.90
C GLU A 54 -21.83 2.39 -6.22
N VAL A 55 -21.35 3.18 -7.20
CA VAL A 55 -19.93 3.22 -7.56
C VAL A 55 -19.07 3.67 -6.38
N ILE A 56 -19.50 4.72 -5.67
CA ILE A 56 -18.76 5.22 -4.50
C ILE A 56 -18.75 4.19 -3.38
N LEU A 57 -19.90 3.59 -3.05
CA LEU A 57 -20.01 2.61 -1.97
C LEU A 57 -19.14 1.40 -2.28
N LEU A 58 -19.36 0.76 -3.42
CA LEU A 58 -18.68 -0.48 -3.76
C LEU A 58 -17.21 -0.26 -4.08
N GLY A 59 -16.88 0.86 -4.73
CA GLY A 59 -15.51 1.32 -4.94
C GLY A 59 -14.77 1.57 -3.62
N ALA A 60 -15.36 2.33 -2.69
CA ALA A 60 -14.74 2.60 -1.39
C ALA A 60 -14.56 1.31 -0.56
N THR A 61 -15.57 0.43 -0.56
CA THR A 61 -15.48 -0.88 0.07
C THR A 61 -14.34 -1.70 -0.54
N GLY A 62 -14.27 -1.80 -1.87
CA GLY A 62 -13.19 -2.49 -2.56
C GLY A 62 -11.81 -1.89 -2.23
N ALA A 63 -11.69 -0.57 -2.20
CA ALA A 63 -10.46 0.14 -1.86
C ALA A 63 -9.94 -0.22 -0.46
N VAL A 64 -10.83 -0.27 0.53
CA VAL A 64 -10.47 -0.65 1.90
C VAL A 64 -9.95 -2.08 1.94
N PHE A 65 -10.70 -3.04 1.37
CA PHE A 65 -10.30 -4.46 1.41
C PHE A 65 -9.00 -4.72 0.65
N ALA A 66 -8.84 -4.17 -0.55
CA ALA A 66 -7.63 -4.36 -1.34
C ALA A 66 -6.43 -3.59 -0.75
N GLY A 67 -6.66 -2.42 -0.15
CA GLY A 67 -5.63 -1.71 0.61
C GLY A 67 -5.13 -2.51 1.82
N LEU A 68 -6.04 -3.11 2.58
CA LEU A 68 -5.70 -4.01 3.69
C LEU A 68 -4.94 -5.25 3.19
N ALA A 69 -5.38 -5.88 2.10
CA ALA A 69 -4.67 -6.99 1.50
C ALA A 69 -3.24 -6.59 1.06
N ALA A 70 -3.08 -5.42 0.43
CA ALA A 70 -1.77 -4.90 0.04
C ALA A 70 -0.87 -4.61 1.25
N ALA A 71 -1.44 -4.16 2.38
CA ALA A 71 -0.70 -3.99 3.63
C ALA A 71 -0.20 -5.33 4.19
N ILE A 72 -1.01 -6.38 4.12
CA ILE A 72 -0.61 -7.74 4.53
C ILE A 72 0.54 -8.23 3.64
N VAL A 73 0.44 -8.04 2.32
CA VAL A 73 1.51 -8.38 1.37
C VAL A 73 2.79 -7.62 1.70
N TYR A 74 2.69 -6.31 1.95
CA TYR A 74 3.82 -5.49 2.39
C TYR A 74 4.47 -6.06 3.65
N LEU A 75 3.67 -6.39 4.68
CA LEU A 75 4.18 -6.92 5.94
C LEU A 75 4.87 -8.29 5.75
N ALA A 76 4.35 -9.13 4.86
CA ALA A 76 4.98 -10.40 4.51
C ALA A 76 6.34 -10.20 3.83
N LEU A 77 6.45 -9.21 2.93
CA LEU A 77 7.71 -8.85 2.27
C LEU A 77 8.73 -8.24 3.23
N ASP A 78 8.33 -7.29 4.08
CA ASP A 78 9.21 -6.68 5.10
C ASP A 78 9.72 -7.72 6.10
N ARG A 79 8.87 -8.70 6.48
CA ARG A 79 9.26 -9.84 7.33
C ARG A 79 10.23 -10.81 6.68
N ARG A 80 10.19 -10.99 5.34
CA ARG A 80 11.14 -11.85 4.61
C ARG A 80 12.48 -11.14 4.47
N ALA A 81 12.48 -9.87 4.06
CA ALA A 81 13.70 -9.07 3.88
C ALA A 81 14.50 -8.82 5.17
N GLY A 82 13.97 -9.15 6.36
CA GLY A 82 14.71 -9.09 7.64
C GLY A 82 15.13 -10.41 8.22
N ARG A 83 14.93 -11.52 7.49
CA ARG A 83 15.48 -12.82 7.86
C ARG A 83 16.76 -13.18 7.09
N ASP A 84 17.09 -12.40 6.07
CA ASP A 84 18.33 -12.46 5.28
C ASP A 84 19.25 -11.30 5.68
#